data_AF-A0A084R1M4-F1
#
_entry.id   AF-A0A084R1M4-F1
#
_cell.length_a   1.000
_cell.length_b   1.000
_cell.length_c   1.000
_cell.angle_alpha   90.00
_cell.angle_beta   90.00
_cell.angle_gamma   90.00
#
_symmetry.space_group_name_H-M   'P 1'
#
loop_
_entity.id
_entity.type
_entity.pdbx_description
1 polymer ?
#
loop_
_entity_poly.entity_id
_entity_poly.type
_entity_poly.pdbx_seq_one_letter_code
_entity_poly.pdbx_strand_id
1 'polypeptide(L)'
;MSRSLAVRSIPPPPFVRCCLLTGGFFFPAQRQIYSDVFARWPKQELRPDYQFQDVLRKTVEARYENLTPVQESEEVLKARALQFLLRDKFKDRYKLKGPMLQPKSQPTYFSDLVREIEEAPKRSWFERISKRLSGMIRLE
;
A
#
# COMPACT_ATOMS: atom_id res chain seq x y z
N MET A 1 19.24 -22.69 12.65
CA MET A 1 18.03 -22.38 13.45
C MET A 1 18.01 -20.89 13.75
N SER A 2 16.88 -20.24 13.44
CA SER A 2 16.39 -18.95 13.94
C SER A 2 17.26 -17.69 13.75
N ARG A 3 17.00 -16.93 12.67
CA ARG A 3 17.30 -15.48 12.64
C ARG A 3 16.03 -14.72 12.99
N SER A 4 16.09 -14.06 14.14
CA SER A 4 15.05 -13.20 14.71
C SER A 4 14.86 -11.95 13.83
N LEU A 5 13.67 -11.81 13.23
CA LEU A 5 13.26 -10.59 12.54
C LEU A 5 12.74 -9.61 13.60
N ALA A 6 13.62 -8.69 14.01
CA ALA A 6 13.26 -7.55 14.82
C ALA A 6 12.33 -6.64 14.00
N VAL A 7 11.04 -6.73 14.27
CA VAL A 7 10.03 -5.74 13.87
C VAL A 7 10.41 -4.43 14.54
N ARG A 8 11.04 -3.52 13.77
CA ARG A 8 11.22 -2.13 14.19
C ARG A 8 9.83 -1.50 14.32
N SER A 9 9.37 -1.38 15.55
CA SER A 9 8.21 -0.60 15.97
C SER A 9 8.36 0.83 15.47
N ILE A 10 7.47 1.22 14.56
CA ILE A 10 7.31 2.61 14.12
C ILE A 10 6.84 3.41 15.36
N PRO A 11 7.54 4.48 15.75
CA PRO A 11 7.08 5.30 16.88
C PRO A 11 5.75 5.97 16.51
N PRO A 12 4.78 6.00 17.44
CA PRO A 12 3.56 6.76 17.23
C PRO A 12 3.90 8.25 17.07
N PRO A 13 3.18 8.99 16.21
CA PRO A 13 3.38 10.42 16.08
C PRO A 13 3.14 11.12 17.42
N PRO A 14 3.85 12.22 17.72
CA PRO A 14 3.68 12.95 18.97
C PRO A 14 2.23 13.44 19.07
N PHE A 15 1.53 12.90 20.08
CA PHE A 15 0.21 13.33 20.49
C PHE A 15 0.21 14.84 20.72
N VAL A 16 -0.48 15.56 19.83
CA VAL A 16 -0.75 16.98 20.02
C VAL A 16 -1.75 17.11 21.17
N ARG A 17 -1.24 17.68 22.28
CA ARG A 17 -1.95 18.31 23.40
C ARG A 17 -3.45 18.00 23.52
N CYS A 18 -3.78 17.14 24.48
CA CYS A 18 -5.09 17.12 25.12
C CYS A 18 -5.39 18.49 25.75
N CYS A 19 -6.25 19.27 25.12
CA CYS A 19 -7.14 20.16 25.86
C CYS A 19 -8.12 19.27 26.62
N LEU A 20 -7.80 18.99 27.88
CA LEU A 20 -8.79 18.67 28.89
C LEU A 20 -9.60 19.95 29.12
N LEU A 21 -10.90 19.91 28.88
CA LEU A 21 -11.96 20.45 29.73
C LEU A 21 -13.29 20.35 28.96
N THR A 22 -14.17 19.48 29.46
CA THR A 22 -15.62 19.37 29.17
C THR A 22 -16.05 19.22 27.71
N GLY A 23 -16.52 18.02 27.36
CA GLY A 23 -17.15 17.72 26.08
C GLY A 23 -16.54 16.46 25.47
N GLY A 24 -17.31 15.38 25.39
CA GLY A 24 -16.82 14.10 24.87
C GLY A 24 -16.10 14.30 23.55
N PHE A 25 -14.86 13.80 23.46
CA PHE A 25 -14.12 13.74 22.22
C PHE A 25 -14.87 12.80 21.27
N PHE A 26 -15.82 13.36 20.53
CA PHE A 26 -16.40 12.71 19.37
C PHE A 26 -15.33 12.75 18.27
N PHE A 27 -14.34 11.85 18.38
CA PHE A 27 -13.43 11.63 17.27
C PHE A 27 -14.30 11.27 16.06
N PRO A 28 -14.18 12.00 14.94
CA PRO A 28 -15.06 11.77 13.82
C PRO A 28 -14.81 10.36 13.29
N ALA A 29 -15.88 9.56 13.17
CA ALA A 29 -15.83 8.11 12.96
C ALA A 29 -14.92 7.69 11.79
N GLN A 30 -14.78 8.52 10.76
CA GLN A 30 -13.88 8.29 9.63
C GLN A 30 -12.40 8.17 10.01
N ARG A 31 -11.92 8.91 11.02
CA ARG A 31 -10.51 8.86 11.43
C ARG A 31 -10.14 7.50 12.02
N GLN A 32 -11.04 6.93 12.81
CA GLN A 32 -10.85 5.59 13.37
C GLN A 32 -10.76 4.54 12.24
N ILE A 33 -11.65 4.61 11.25
CA ILE A 33 -11.63 3.71 10.09
C ILE A 33 -10.29 3.82 9.35
N TYR A 34 -9.80 5.02 9.09
CA TYR A 34 -8.50 5.21 8.45
C TYR A 34 -7.36 4.60 9.28
N SER A 35 -7.34 4.83 10.59
CA SER A 35 -6.30 4.27 11.47
C SER A 35 -6.28 2.74 11.46
N ASP A 36 -7.45 2.10 11.50
CA ASP A 36 -7.59 0.65 11.45
C ASP A 36 -7.12 0.09 10.10
N VAL A 37 -7.47 0.78 9.01
CA VAL A 37 -7.09 0.36 7.66
C VAL A 37 -5.58 0.49 7.47
N PHE A 38 -4.95 1.58 7.92
CA PHE A 38 -3.50 1.74 7.82
C PHE A 38 -2.73 0.72 8.66
N ALA A 39 -3.26 0.33 9.82
CA ALA A 39 -2.62 -0.70 10.66
C ALA A 39 -2.59 -2.08 9.99
N ARG A 40 -3.61 -2.40 9.18
CA ARG A 40 -3.76 -3.70 8.51
C ARG A 40 -3.22 -3.73 7.08
N TRP A 41 -2.92 -2.57 6.50
CA TRP A 41 -2.48 -2.50 5.11
C TRP A 41 -1.13 -3.21 4.93
N PRO A 42 -0.95 -4.03 3.89
CA PRO A 42 0.31 -4.71 3.65
C PRO A 42 1.42 -3.72 3.25
N LYS A 43 2.68 -4.04 3.59
CA LYS A 43 3.85 -3.26 3.14
C LYS A 43 4.31 -3.76 1.77
N GLN A 44 4.71 -2.83 0.90
CA GLN A 44 5.19 -3.15 -0.43
C GLN A 44 6.71 -3.40 -0.40
N GLU A 45 7.11 -4.63 -0.72
CA GLU A 45 8.53 -5.05 -0.72
C GLU A 45 9.34 -4.48 -1.89
N LEU A 46 8.70 -4.24 -3.04
CA LEU A 46 9.37 -3.77 -4.26
C LEU A 46 9.95 -2.37 -4.15
N ARG A 47 9.40 -1.54 -3.25
CA ARG A 47 9.77 -0.14 -3.07
C ARG A 47 9.64 0.23 -1.59
N PRO A 48 10.61 -0.18 -0.75
CA PRO A 48 10.54 0.09 0.68
C PRO A 48 10.49 1.60 0.99
N ASP A 49 11.17 2.43 0.19
CA ASP A 49 11.31 3.89 0.43
C ASP A 49 10.02 4.70 0.23
N TYR A 50 9.03 4.15 -0.49
CA TYR A 50 7.80 4.86 -0.81
C TYR A 50 6.60 3.93 -0.61
N GLN A 51 6.05 3.96 0.60
CA GLN A 51 4.88 3.17 0.95
C GLN A 51 3.60 3.96 0.70
N PHE A 52 2.60 3.28 0.15
CA PHE A 52 1.27 3.86 -0.07
C PHE A 52 0.64 4.40 1.23
N GLN A 53 0.88 3.72 2.34
CA GLN A 53 0.38 4.09 3.67
C GLN A 53 0.86 5.50 4.08
N ASP A 54 2.11 5.82 3.82
CA ASP A 54 2.72 7.09 4.21
C ASP A 54 2.16 8.25 3.39
N VAL A 55 1.97 8.02 2.08
CA VAL A 55 1.35 8.99 1.18
C VAL A 55 -0.09 9.24 1.57
N LEU A 56 -0.86 8.17 1.81
CA LEU A 56 -2.25 8.30 2.23
C LEU A 56 -2.37 9.02 3.57
N ARG A 57 -1.53 8.69 4.55
CA ARG A 57 -1.52 9.37 5.85
C ARG A 57 -1.32 10.86 5.69
N LYS A 58 -0.28 11.27 4.95
CA LYS A 58 0.01 12.70 4.67
C LYS A 58 -1.15 13.39 3.97
N THR A 59 -1.73 12.76 2.94
CA THR A 59 -2.87 13.36 2.22
C THR A 59 -4.12 13.47 3.06
N VAL A 60 -4.39 12.49 3.92
CA VAL A 60 -5.54 12.51 4.83
C VAL A 60 -5.36 13.57 5.91
N GLU A 61 -4.17 13.67 6.51
CA GLU A 61 -3.82 14.74 7.46
C GLU A 61 -4.00 16.12 6.82
N ALA A 62 -3.44 16.36 5.63
CA ALA A 62 -3.56 17.63 4.92
C ALA A 62 -5.02 18.02 4.57
N ARG A 63 -5.89 17.03 4.29
CA ARG A 63 -7.32 17.27 4.08
C ARG A 63 -8.02 17.67 5.36
N TYR A 64 -7.64 17.07 6.49
CA TYR A 64 -8.25 17.38 7.78
C TYR A 64 -7.90 18.78 8.28
N GLU A 65 -6.73 19.31 7.92
CA GLU A 65 -6.36 20.70 8.24
C GLU A 65 -7.30 21.72 7.56
N ASN A 66 -7.89 21.37 6.41
CA ASN A 66 -8.76 22.25 5.62
C ASN A 66 -10.19 21.70 5.46
N LEU A 67 -10.68 20.93 6.45
CA LEU A 67 -11.94 20.22 6.30
C LEU A 67 -13.14 21.18 6.33
N THR A 68 -13.92 21.19 5.26
CA THR A 68 -15.23 21.87 5.23
C THR A 68 -16.35 20.90 5.62
N PRO A 69 -17.46 21.36 6.23
CA PRO A 69 -18.54 20.49 6.70
C PRO A 69 -19.22 19.70 5.58
N VAL A 70 -19.25 20.24 4.35
CA VAL A 70 -19.81 19.55 3.17
C VAL A 70 -18.99 18.28 2.83
N GLN A 71 -17.68 18.31 3.06
CA GLN A 71 -16.75 17.24 2.69
C GLN A 71 -16.74 16.08 3.70
N GLU A 72 -17.33 16.23 4.88
CA GLU A 72 -17.33 15.20 5.91
C GLU A 72 -17.99 13.89 5.41
N SER A 73 -19.11 14.02 4.69
CA SER A 73 -19.83 12.89 4.12
C SER A 73 -18.99 12.13 3.09
N GLU A 74 -18.24 12.86 2.25
CA GLU A 74 -17.35 12.28 1.25
C GLU A 74 -16.17 11.55 1.89
N GLU A 75 -15.61 12.08 2.98
CA GLU A 75 -14.50 11.43 3.69
C GLU A 75 -14.92 10.11 4.33
N VAL A 76 -16.15 10.00 4.83
CA VAL A 76 -16.70 8.72 5.31
C VAL A 76 -16.81 7.71 4.16
N LEU A 77 -17.24 8.13 2.98
CA LEU A 77 -17.31 7.26 1.80
C LEU A 77 -15.92 6.78 1.36
N LYS A 78 -14.93 7.69 1.32
CA LYS A 78 -13.53 7.35 1.00
C LYS A 78 -12.95 6.35 2.00
N ALA A 79 -13.16 6.56 3.30
CA ALA A 79 -12.72 5.65 4.36
C ALA A 79 -13.34 4.25 4.20
N ARG A 80 -14.65 4.18 3.93
CA ARG A 80 -15.36 2.90 3.69
C ARG A 80 -14.90 2.20 2.42
N ALA A 81 -14.65 2.96 1.34
CA ALA A 81 -14.11 2.40 0.10
C ALA A 81 -12.75 1.74 0.34
N LEU A 82 -11.88 2.38 1.12
CA LEU A 82 -10.58 1.81 1.48
C LEU A 82 -10.72 0.52 2.32
N GLN A 83 -11.70 0.47 3.22
CA GLN A 83 -12.03 -0.75 3.97
C GLN A 83 -12.53 -1.89 3.06
N PHE A 84 -13.31 -1.59 2.00
CA PHE A 84 -13.74 -2.60 1.03
C PHE A 84 -12.58 -3.14 0.19
N LEU A 85 -11.61 -2.29 -0.16
CA LEU A 85 -10.39 -2.70 -0.85
C LEU A 85 -9.56 -3.63 0.02
N LEU A 86 -9.37 -3.30 1.30
CA LEU A 86 -8.62 -4.14 2.24
C LEU A 86 -9.23 -5.54 2.41
N ARG A 87 -10.57 -5.65 2.34
CA ARG A 87 -11.29 -6.92 2.44
C ARG A 87 -11.43 -7.66 1.11
N ASP A 88 -10.77 -7.18 0.05
CA ASP A 88 -10.85 -7.75 -1.30
C ASP A 88 -12.29 -7.94 -1.82
N LYS A 89 -13.25 -7.10 -1.39
CA LYS A 89 -14.69 -7.27 -1.68
C LYS A 89 -15.00 -7.37 -3.18
N PHE A 90 -14.17 -6.77 -4.02
CA PHE A 90 -14.36 -6.69 -5.47
C PHE A 90 -13.67 -7.81 -6.26
N LYS A 91 -12.85 -8.63 -5.60
CA LYS A 91 -12.08 -9.71 -6.22
C LYS A 91 -13.00 -10.73 -6.91
N ASP A 92 -14.12 -11.07 -6.27
CA ASP A 92 -15.04 -12.05 -6.83
C ASP A 92 -15.98 -11.49 -7.89
N ARG A 93 -16.37 -10.22 -7.75
CA ARG A 93 -17.31 -9.57 -8.66
C ARG A 93 -16.69 -9.32 -10.04
N TYR A 94 -15.41 -8.98 -10.10
CA TYR A 94 -14.72 -8.56 -11.33
C TYR A 94 -13.58 -9.49 -11.71
N LYS A 95 -13.85 -10.80 -11.81
CA LYS A 95 -12.85 -11.78 -12.26
C LYS A 95 -12.54 -11.57 -13.75
N LEU A 96 -11.26 -11.34 -14.06
CA LEU A 96 -10.78 -11.27 -15.43
C LEU A 96 -10.91 -12.65 -16.08
N LYS A 97 -11.50 -12.71 -17.28
CA LYS A 97 -11.74 -13.97 -18.02
C LYS A 97 -10.62 -14.25 -19.03
N GLY A 98 -10.42 -15.54 -19.30
CA GLY A 98 -9.33 -16.17 -20.06
C GLY A 98 -8.66 -15.34 -21.16
N PRO A 99 -9.37 -14.90 -22.22
CA PRO A 99 -8.72 -14.26 -23.37
C PRO A 99 -8.04 -12.93 -23.05
N MET A 100 -8.40 -12.28 -21.94
CA MET A 100 -7.75 -11.03 -21.50
C MET A 100 -6.40 -11.29 -20.79
N LEU A 101 -6.24 -12.46 -20.16
CA LEU A 101 -5.01 -12.87 -19.48
C LEU A 101 -4.06 -13.69 -20.37
N GLN A 102 -4.44 -13.94 -21.62
CA GLN A 102 -3.67 -14.74 -22.58
C GLN A 102 -3.60 -14.00 -23.91
N PRO A 103 -2.71 -13.01 -24.06
CA PRO A 103 -2.58 -12.28 -25.32
C PRO A 103 -2.10 -13.23 -26.42
N LYS A 104 -2.55 -13.00 -27.66
CA LYS A 104 -2.26 -13.86 -28.82
C LYS A 104 -0.75 -14.03 -29.09
N SER A 105 0.04 -13.01 -28.78
CA SER A 105 1.49 -13.01 -29.00
C SER A 105 2.26 -13.87 -27.98
N GLN A 106 1.77 -13.98 -26.74
CA GLN A 106 2.42 -14.76 -25.68
C GLN A 106 1.41 -15.15 -24.59
N PRO A 107 0.89 -16.39 -24.60
CA PRO A 107 -0.16 -16.79 -23.67
C PRO A 107 0.30 -16.85 -22.20
N THR A 108 1.60 -17.04 -21.94
CA THR A 108 2.17 -17.12 -20.58
C THR A 108 2.67 -15.78 -20.02
N TYR A 109 2.49 -14.67 -20.76
CA TYR A 109 3.10 -13.38 -20.41
C TYR A 109 2.79 -12.92 -18.98
N PHE A 110 1.51 -12.93 -18.58
CA PHE A 110 1.12 -12.45 -17.25
C PHE A 110 1.54 -13.40 -16.13
N SER A 111 1.57 -14.71 -16.36
CA SER A 111 2.09 -15.68 -15.37
C SER A 111 3.59 -15.52 -15.16
N ASP A 112 4.34 -15.29 -16.24
CA ASP A 112 5.78 -15.06 -16.18
C ASP A 112 6.06 -13.74 -15.43
N LEU A 113 5.29 -12.69 -15.71
CA LEU A 113 5.41 -11.39 -15.04
C LEU A 113 5.13 -11.47 -13.53
N VAL A 114 4.08 -12.19 -13.10
CA VAL A 114 3.79 -12.38 -11.67
C VAL A 114 4.94 -13.10 -10.98
N ARG A 115 5.48 -14.17 -11.60
CA ARG A 115 6.66 -14.88 -11.08
C ARG A 115 7.86 -13.95 -10.92
N GLU A 116 8.16 -13.14 -11.94
CA GLU A 116 9.27 -12.18 -11.88
C GLU A 116 9.10 -11.15 -10.78
N ILE A 117 7.87 -10.67 -10.55
CA ILE A 117 7.54 -9.72 -9.49
C ILE A 117 7.73 -10.33 -8.09
N GLU A 118 7.32 -11.58 -7.89
CA GLU A 118 7.49 -12.29 -6.61
C GLU A 118 8.96 -12.64 -6.31
N GLU A 119 9.74 -12.91 -7.37
CA GLU A 119 11.18 -13.19 -7.26
C GLU A 119 12.01 -11.91 -7.07
N ALA A 120 11.58 -10.77 -7.62
CA ALA A 120 12.29 -9.49 -7.58
C ALA A 120 12.79 -9.03 -6.20
N PRO A 121 12.05 -9.15 -5.08
CA PRO A 121 12.56 -8.77 -3.75
C PRO A 121 13.63 -9.75 -3.23
N LYS A 122 13.61 -11.02 -3.65
CA LYS A 122 14.60 -12.04 -3.27
C LYS A 122 15.84 -12.05 -4.18
N ARG A 123 15.69 -11.60 -5.43
CA ARG A 123 16.77 -11.40 -6.40
C ARG A 123 17.58 -10.20 -5.95
N SER A 124 18.70 -10.46 -5.26
CA SER A 124 19.58 -9.41 -4.77
C SER A 124 19.94 -8.46 -5.92
N TRP A 125 19.93 -7.17 -5.61
CA TRP A 125 20.36 -6.05 -6.46
C TRP A 125 21.61 -6.35 -7.34
N PHE A 126 22.49 -7.26 -6.88
CA PHE A 126 23.68 -7.76 -7.57
C PHE A 126 23.39 -8.54 -8.87
N GLU A 127 22.28 -9.28 -8.95
CA GLU A 127 21.92 -10.06 -10.14
C GLU A 127 21.40 -9.17 -11.28
N ARG A 128 20.76 -8.04 -10.93
CA ARG A 128 20.34 -6.98 -11.87
C ARG A 128 21.54 -6.19 -12.40
N ILE A 129 22.55 -5.97 -11.56
CA ILE A 129 23.83 -5.38 -11.98
C ILE A 129 24.58 -6.35 -12.90
N SER A 130 24.63 -7.64 -12.56
CA SER A 130 25.23 -8.70 -13.38
C SER A 130 24.57 -8.81 -14.77
N LYS A 131 23.24 -8.78 -14.87
CA LYS A 131 22.55 -8.80 -16.17
C LYS A 131 22.80 -7.54 -17.02
N ARG A 132 22.98 -6.37 -16.39
CA ARG A 132 23.36 -5.13 -17.09
C ARG A 132 24.82 -5.17 -17.56
N LEU A 133 25.74 -5.69 -16.74
CA LEU A 133 27.15 -5.88 -17.11
C LEU A 133 27.31 -6.93 -18.21
N SER A 134 26.57 -8.05 -18.14
CA SER A 134 26.61 -9.11 -19.16
C SER A 134 26.06 -8.68 -20.53
N GLY A 135 25.19 -7.66 -20.58
CA GLY A 135 24.72 -7.06 -21.84
C GLY A 135 25.68 -6.02 -22.43
N MET A 136 26.56 -5.43 -21.60
CA MET A 136 27.58 -4.48 -22.05
C MET A 136 28.84 -5.15 -22.63
N ILE A 137 29.09 -6.43 -22.32
CA ILE A 137 30.24 -7.20 -22.83
C ILE A 137 29.93 -7.82 -24.21
N ARG A 138 29.07 -7.19 -25.02
CA ARG A 138 28.75 -7.61 -26.40
C ARG A 138 28.96 -6.48 -27.42
N LEU A 139 29.82 -5.53 -27.10
CA LEU A 139 30.19 -4.40 -27.96
C LEU A 139 31.68 -4.39 -28.33
N GLU A 140 32.30 -5.58 -28.38
CA GLU A 140 33.54 -5.83 -29.13
C GLU A 140 33.35 -7.05 -30.04
#